data_AF-A0A8C4Z0B2-F1
#
_entry.id   AF-A0A8C4Z0B2-F1
#
_cell.length_a   1.000
_cell.length_b   1.000
_cell.length_c   1.000
_cell.angle_alpha   90.00
_cell.angle_beta   90.00
_cell.angle_gamma   90.00
#
_symmetry.space_group_name_H-M   'P 1'
#
loop_
_entity.id
_entity.type
_entity.pdbx_description
1 polymer ?
#
loop_
_entity_poly.entity_id
_entity_poly.type
_entity_poly.pdbx_seq_one_letter_code
_entity_poly.pdbx_strand_id
1 'polypeptide(L)'
;MSTNTNKSCPIPTKILTLNDWSQLPDRYSQTPGGTLFSTTPGGTRIIYDRKFLLECRNSPIAKTPPCCLPQIPGVTVPATHPIGKLQDLKEEMEEEEKDIAD
;
A
#
# COMPACT_ATOMS: atom_id res chain seq x y z
N MET A 1 41.23 -26.39 -6.78
CA MET A 1 39.85 -26.29 -6.27
C MET A 1 39.79 -25.10 -5.31
N SER A 2 39.49 -23.90 -5.82
CA SER A 2 39.41 -22.69 -4.97
C SER A 2 37.97 -22.50 -4.50
N THR A 3 37.72 -22.70 -3.21
CA THR A 3 36.42 -22.44 -2.59
C THR A 3 36.23 -20.93 -2.44
N ASN A 4 35.35 -20.37 -3.27
CA ASN A 4 34.95 -18.97 -3.24
C ASN A 4 34.08 -18.73 -2.00
N THR A 5 34.70 -18.40 -0.87
CA THR A 5 33.98 -17.99 0.33
C THR A 5 33.43 -16.59 0.10
N ASN A 6 32.19 -16.51 -0.39
CA ASN A 6 31.41 -15.27 -0.43
C ASN A 6 31.29 -14.75 1.01
N LYS A 7 32.21 -13.87 1.40
CA LYS A 7 32.07 -13.08 2.62
C LYS A 7 30.96 -12.08 2.34
N SER A 8 29.73 -12.43 2.69
CA SER A 8 28.61 -11.48 2.65
C SER A 8 28.92 -10.38 3.67
N CYS A 9 29.45 -9.26 3.22
CA CYS A 9 29.57 -8.08 4.06
C CYS A 9 28.14 -7.66 4.47
N PRO A 10 27.81 -7.58 5.77
CA PRO A 10 26.48 -7.19 6.19
C PRO A 10 26.14 -5.80 5.65
N ILE A 11 24.95 -5.66 5.08
CA ILE A 11 24.46 -4.37 4.58
C ILE A 11 24.47 -3.38 5.74
N PRO A 12 25.10 -2.20 5.59
CA PRO A 12 25.05 -1.15 6.60
C PRO A 12 23.61 -0.85 6.99
N THR A 13 23.27 -1.16 8.23
CA THR A 13 21.91 -1.00 8.76
C THR A 13 21.86 0.29 9.56
N LYS A 14 20.95 1.18 9.19
CA LYS A 14 20.65 2.39 9.94
C LYS A 14 19.25 2.27 10.51
N ILE A 15 19.15 2.12 11.82
CA ILE A 15 17.88 2.19 12.53
C ILE A 15 17.52 3.67 12.61
N LEU A 16 16.49 4.08 11.87
CA LEU A 16 16.04 5.47 11.83
C LEU A 16 14.93 5.69 12.85
N THR A 17 15.21 6.48 13.86
CA THR A 17 14.20 7.16 14.67
C THR A 17 13.75 8.41 13.91
N LEU A 18 12.67 8.29 13.12
CA LEU A 18 12.11 9.41 12.38
C LEU A 18 11.20 10.22 13.28
N ASN A 19 11.37 11.54 13.29
CA ASN A 19 10.55 12.47 14.08
C ASN A 19 9.43 13.12 13.24
N ASP A 20 9.52 13.04 11.91
CA ASP A 20 8.60 13.69 10.98
C ASP A 20 8.41 12.88 9.69
N TRP A 21 7.29 13.13 9.02
CA TRP A 21 6.72 12.43 7.88
C TRP A 21 7.40 12.65 6.56
N SER A 22 7.93 13.86 6.37
CA SER A 22 8.73 14.23 5.20
C SER A 22 9.94 13.31 4.99
N GLN A 23 10.29 12.51 6.00
CA GLN A 23 11.47 11.66 6.04
C GLN A 23 11.15 10.20 5.68
N LEU A 24 9.88 9.83 5.45
CA LEU A 24 9.50 8.47 5.08
C LEU A 24 9.72 8.24 3.57
N PRO A 25 10.50 7.23 3.16
CA PRO A 25 10.72 6.89 1.76
C PRO A 25 9.45 6.38 1.07
N ASP A 26 9.34 6.71 -0.22
CA ASP A 26 8.19 6.39 -1.07
C ASP A 26 8.07 4.89 -1.44
N ARG A 27 9.17 4.12 -1.33
CA ARG A 27 9.20 2.68 -1.61
C ARG A 27 9.77 1.88 -0.44
N TYR A 28 8.94 1.01 0.14
CA TYR A 28 9.29 0.10 1.24
C TYR A 28 8.95 -1.36 0.89
N SER A 29 9.44 -2.30 1.67
CA SER A 29 9.24 -3.75 1.51
C SER A 29 9.01 -4.42 2.87
N GLN A 30 8.47 -5.64 2.86
CA GLN A 30 8.15 -6.40 4.07
C GLN A 30 8.75 -7.80 4.02
N THR A 31 9.34 -8.25 5.13
CA THR A 31 9.80 -9.64 5.29
C THR A 31 8.62 -10.56 5.64
N PRO A 32 8.70 -11.89 5.41
CA PRO A 32 7.65 -12.82 5.86
C PRO A 32 7.33 -12.75 7.37
N GLY A 33 8.30 -12.37 8.21
CA GLY A 33 8.11 -12.13 9.65
C GLY A 33 7.42 -10.80 9.98
N GLY A 34 7.00 -10.03 8.99
CA GLY A 34 6.22 -8.81 9.15
C GLY A 34 7.03 -7.52 9.33
N THR A 35 8.36 -7.58 9.42
CA THR A 35 9.21 -6.38 9.58
C THR A 35 9.26 -5.56 8.28
N LEU A 36 8.97 -4.26 8.38
CA LEU A 36 9.08 -3.30 7.28
C LEU A 36 10.51 -2.77 7.17
N PHE A 37 11.01 -2.67 5.94
CA PHE A 37 12.33 -2.09 5.65
C PHE A 37 12.35 -1.38 4.29
N SER A 38 13.29 -0.47 4.10
CA SER A 38 13.57 0.15 2.82
C SER A 38 15.09 0.20 2.60
N THR A 39 15.52 0.29 1.34
CA THR A 39 16.94 0.46 1.00
C THR A 39 17.07 1.72 0.17
N THR A 40 17.84 2.68 0.67
CA THR A 40 18.14 3.90 -0.10
C THR A 40 19.11 3.57 -1.24
N PRO A 41 19.16 4.35 -2.34
CA PRO A 41 20.12 4.12 -3.43
C PRO A 41 21.59 4.06 -2.96
N GLY A 42 21.93 4.70 -1.83
CA GLY A 42 23.25 4.61 -1.19
C GLY A 42 23.50 3.31 -0.40
N GLY A 43 22.62 2.31 -0.50
CA GLY A 43 22.79 0.98 0.10
C GLY A 43 22.47 0.91 1.60
N THR A 44 21.92 1.97 2.20
CA THR A 44 21.54 1.95 3.62
C THR A 44 20.18 1.30 3.80
N ARG A 45 20.11 0.29 4.67
CA ARG A 45 18.84 -0.33 5.06
C ARG A 45 18.21 0.43 6.22
N ILE A 46 16.98 0.88 6.01
CA ILE A 46 16.11 1.49 7.01
C ILE A 46 15.16 0.42 7.52
N ILE A 47 15.02 0.29 8.85
CA ILE A 47 14.06 -0.62 9.50
C ILE A 47 13.05 0.23 10.25
N TYR A 48 11.75 -0.03 10.05
CA TYR A 48 10.68 0.72 10.71
C TYR A 48 10.06 -0.10 11.83
N ASP A 49 9.98 0.49 13.02
CA ASP A 49 9.34 -0.12 14.17
C ASP A 49 7.80 -0.06 14.07
N ARG A 50 7.13 -1.11 14.54
CA ARG A 50 5.65 -1.18 14.57
C ARG A 50 5.04 0.01 15.32
N LYS A 51 5.63 0.42 16.44
CA LYS A 51 5.13 1.53 17.25
C LYS A 51 5.16 2.84 16.44
N PHE A 52 6.28 3.11 15.79
CA PHE A 52 6.46 4.28 14.94
C PHE A 52 5.43 4.29 13.79
N LEU A 53 5.27 3.19 13.06
CA LEU A 53 4.29 3.07 11.98
C LEU A 53 2.84 3.26 12.43
N LEU A 54 2.51 2.89 13.66
CA LEU A 54 1.16 3.09 14.21
C LEU A 54 0.92 4.51 14.70
N GLU A 55 1.93 5.14 15.30
CA GLU A 55 1.88 6.57 15.64
C GLU A 55 1.69 7.41 14.38
N CYS A 56 2.28 6.94 13.28
CA CYS A 56 2.09 7.46 11.95
C CYS A 56 0.60 7.47 11.50
N ARG A 57 -0.28 6.60 11.98
CA ARG A 57 -1.70 6.68 11.61
C ARG A 57 -2.37 8.02 11.97
N ASN A 58 -1.87 8.74 12.97
CA ASN A 58 -2.52 9.94 13.51
C ASN A 58 -2.22 11.23 12.74
N SER A 59 -1.35 11.19 11.73
CA SER A 59 -1.00 12.38 10.95
C SER A 59 -2.15 12.87 10.06
N PRO A 60 -2.29 14.19 9.83
CA PRO A 60 -3.29 14.73 8.91
C PRO A 60 -3.23 14.12 7.51
N ILE A 61 -2.01 13.84 7.02
CA ILE A 61 -1.83 13.32 5.65
C ILE A 61 -2.39 11.90 5.47
N ALA A 62 -2.41 11.10 6.53
CA ALA A 62 -2.94 9.74 6.50
C ALA A 62 -4.48 9.71 6.37
N LYS A 63 -5.15 10.86 6.58
CA LYS A 63 -6.60 11.00 6.42
C LYS A 63 -7.00 11.44 5.01
N THR A 64 -6.03 11.83 4.18
CA THR A 64 -6.27 12.26 2.81
C THR A 64 -6.31 11.03 1.90
N PRO A 65 -7.41 10.78 1.16
CA PRO A 65 -7.47 9.68 0.21
C PRO A 65 -6.48 9.91 -0.95
N PRO A 66 -5.85 8.85 -1.51
CA PRO A 66 -4.95 8.98 -2.65
C PRO A 66 -5.64 9.60 -3.87
N CYS A 67 -4.91 10.44 -4.63
CA CYS A 67 -5.45 11.23 -5.75
C CYS A 67 -6.09 10.39 -6.88
N CYS A 68 -5.76 9.09 -6.95
CA CYS A 68 -6.25 8.17 -7.99
C CYS A 68 -6.84 6.89 -7.38
N LEU A 69 -7.46 6.98 -6.19
CA LEU A 69 -8.08 5.82 -5.55
C LEU A 69 -9.33 5.39 -6.35
N PRO A 70 -9.37 4.16 -6.92
CA PRO A 70 -10.53 3.70 -7.69
C PRO A 70 -11.76 3.60 -6.78
N GLN A 71 -12.96 3.83 -7.33
CA GLN A 71 -14.22 3.68 -6.62
C GLN A 71 -14.76 2.27 -6.82
N ILE A 72 -14.56 1.42 -5.81
CA ILE A 72 -14.96 0.01 -5.79
C ILE A 72 -15.97 -0.14 -4.63
N PRO A 73 -17.25 -0.45 -4.93
CA PRO A 73 -18.27 -0.65 -3.91
C PRO A 73 -17.83 -1.69 -2.86
N GLY A 74 -17.96 -1.34 -1.59
CA GLY A 74 -17.59 -2.21 -0.46
C GLY A 74 -16.10 -2.24 -0.12
N VAL A 75 -15.21 -1.66 -0.95
CA VAL A 75 -13.76 -1.64 -0.71
C VAL A 75 -13.25 -0.23 -0.43
N THR A 76 -13.37 0.67 -1.41
CA THR A 76 -12.89 2.05 -1.30
C THR A 76 -14.01 3.05 -1.09
N VAL A 77 -15.25 2.66 -1.41
CA VAL A 77 -16.47 3.40 -1.10
C VAL A 77 -17.46 2.48 -0.39
N PRO A 78 -18.31 3.02 0.51
CA PRO A 78 -19.41 2.26 1.11
C PRO A 78 -20.25 1.53 0.06
N ALA A 79 -20.73 0.31 0.35
CA ALA A 79 -21.57 -0.45 -0.58
C ALA A 79 -22.87 0.30 -0.96
N THR A 80 -23.32 1.22 -0.11
CA THR A 80 -24.50 2.06 -0.36
C THR A 80 -24.20 3.29 -1.21
N HIS A 81 -22.98 3.46 -1.73
CA HIS A 81 -22.67 4.60 -2.59
C HIS A 81 -23.56 4.58 -3.83
N PRO A 82 -24.08 5.75 -4.28
CA PRO A 82 -24.98 5.84 -5.41
C PRO A 82 -24.39 5.27 -6.72
N ILE A 83 -23.06 5.18 -6.82
CA ILE A 83 -22.37 4.61 -7.99
C ILE A 83 -22.59 3.11 -8.11
N GLY A 84 -22.65 2.36 -6.99
CA GLY A 84 -22.95 0.92 -7.04
C GLY A 84 -24.36 0.68 -7.57
N LYS A 85 -25.35 1.40 -7.03
CA LYS A 85 -26.74 1.34 -7.50
C LYS A 85 -26.90 1.67 -8.99
N LEU A 86 -26.08 2.57 -9.51
CA LEU A 86 -26.13 2.99 -10.92
C LEU A 86 -25.59 1.91 -11.86
N GLN A 87 -24.68 1.05 -11.39
CA GLN A 87 -24.20 -0.12 -12.13
C GLN A 87 -25.24 -1.23 -12.09
N ASP A 88 -25.80 -1.53 -10.91
CA ASP A 88 -26.84 -2.55 -10.75
C ASP A 88 -28.07 -2.23 -11.63
N LEU A 89 -28.54 -0.97 -11.63
CA LEU A 89 -29.65 -0.53 -12.48
C LEU A 89 -29.31 -0.58 -13.98
N LYS A 90 -28.03 -0.44 -14.33
CA LYS A 90 -27.60 -0.50 -15.73
C LYS A 90 -27.53 -1.94 -16.22
N GLU A 91 -27.08 -2.86 -15.36
CA GLU A 91 -27.08 -4.30 -15.64
C GLU A 91 -28.52 -4.84 -15.75
N GLU A 92 -29.43 -4.45 -14.84
CA GLU A 92 -30.85 -4.81 -14.93
C GLU A 92 -31.50 -4.31 -16.23
N MET A 93 -31.20 -3.09 -16.65
CA MET A 93 -31.76 -2.51 -17.89
C MET A 93 -31.18 -3.16 -19.16
N GLU A 94 -29.91 -3.60 -19.14
CA GLU A 94 -29.27 -4.33 -20.25
C GLU A 94 -29.77 -5.79 -20.36
N GLU A 95 -30.18 -6.41 -19.24
CA GLU A 95 -30.82 -7.74 -19.23
C GLU A 95 -32.27 -7.67 -19.78
N GLU A 96 -33.07 -6.69 -19.35
CA GLU A 96 -34.43 -6.49 -19.88
C GLU A 96 -34.47 -6.21 -21.39
N GLU A 97 -33.46 -5.50 -21.93
CA GLU A 97 -33.37 -5.22 -23.37
C GLU A 97 -33.08 -6.48 -24.21
N LYS A 98 -32.36 -7.46 -23.65
CA LYS A 98 -32.08 -8.73 -24.32
C LYS A 98 -33.28 -9.66 -24.37
N ASP A 99 -34.08 -9.73 -23.31
CA ASP A 99 -35.25 -10.59 -23.25
C ASP A 99 -36.41 -10.13 -24.17
N ILE A 100 -36.36 -8.88 -24.64
CA ILE A 100 -37.32 -8.32 -25.61
C ILE A 100 -36.93 -8.58 -27.08
N ALA A 101 -35.68 -9.00 -27.33
CA ALA A 101 -35.13 -9.16 -28.68
C ALA A 101 -35.17 -10.62 -29.20
N ASP A 102 -35.59 -11.59 -28.39
CA ASP A 102 -35.84 -13.00 -28.76
C ASP A 102 -37.36 -13.30 -28.86
#